data_AF-A0A139IMC8-F1
#
_entry.id   AF-A0A139IMC8-F1
#
_cell.length_a   1.000
_cell.length_b   1.000
_cell.length_c   1.000
_cell.angle_alpha   90.00
_cell.angle_beta   90.00
_cell.angle_gamma   90.00
#
_symmetry.space_group_name_H-M   'P 1'
#
loop_
_entity.id
_entity.type
_entity.pdbx_description
1 polymer ?
#
loop_
_entity_poly.entity_id
_entity_poly.type
_entity_poly.pdbx_seq_one_letter_code
_entity_poly.pdbx_strand_id
1 'polypeptide(L)'
;MSSSKRCSEVAVIEHTELSPPPYRSPCAMLKCADVANDLEDGILKARCSGAEIVFADKMANSTVTFAKPTEPSDGDSKGGSKASTRTSRSNTTAGKSAQQGSDKGGDKGKGGGKGNGQRNGDPPNVGKLLQTPVNVKCDLPDMALGARELCCYFPHQSQWAEYLIRLIRNGWKLKDIAKAQLFHRGELNVANLTKRYNALRHQILVAGRDHYNNEDWTTTRWQAASHADSQPFSAPPASGNFLDLYGVSDWTPLRGQTATGGYATFEHIRQGVDVTREPTGEDAGVFTRTVQWVFANHGVAWRRAHSIDEVPSIAAAQNIQPTNEAQTTATWDQNALDRLSTNVLEPTS
;
A
#
# COMPACT_ATOMS: atom_id res chain seq x y z
N MET A 1 10.73 -67.95 -29.62
CA MET A 1 10.95 -66.56 -30.12
C MET A 1 9.70 -65.76 -29.83
N SER A 2 9.83 -64.46 -29.57
CA SER A 2 8.73 -63.60 -29.14
C SER A 2 7.91 -63.07 -30.30
N SER A 3 6.61 -62.85 -30.08
CA SER A 3 5.90 -61.72 -30.68
C SER A 3 4.85 -61.22 -29.67
N SER A 4 4.73 -59.91 -29.54
CA SER A 4 3.93 -59.25 -28.50
C SER A 4 2.88 -58.36 -29.12
N LYS A 5 1.62 -58.50 -28.67
CA LYS A 5 0.56 -57.53 -28.89
C LYS A 5 -0.05 -57.18 -27.54
N ARG A 6 0.32 -56.01 -27.00
CA ARG A 6 -0.40 -55.40 -25.89
C ARG A 6 -1.64 -54.69 -26.45
N CYS A 7 -2.75 -54.77 -25.73
CA CYS A 7 -3.80 -53.76 -25.89
C CYS A 7 -3.30 -52.44 -25.29
N SER A 8 -3.65 -51.33 -25.93
CA SER A 8 -3.43 -49.99 -25.36
C SER A 8 -4.71 -49.56 -24.65
N GLU A 9 -4.72 -49.60 -23.32
CA GLU A 9 -5.76 -48.91 -22.56
C GLU A 9 -5.58 -47.39 -22.72
N VAL A 10 -6.65 -46.70 -23.12
CA VAL A 10 -6.67 -45.24 -23.15
C VAL A 10 -7.04 -44.78 -21.74
N ALA A 11 -6.03 -44.38 -20.96
CA ALA A 11 -6.26 -43.75 -19.67
C ALA A 11 -6.99 -42.42 -19.87
N VAL A 12 -8.25 -42.35 -19.45
CA VAL A 12 -8.99 -41.09 -19.37
C VAL A 12 -8.36 -40.26 -18.24
N ILE A 13 -7.70 -39.16 -18.59
CA ILE A 13 -7.22 -38.19 -17.61
C ILE A 13 -8.41 -37.32 -17.22
N GLU A 14 -9.09 -37.70 -16.14
CA GLU A 14 -10.06 -36.82 -15.50
C GLU A 14 -9.32 -35.59 -14.95
N HIS A 15 -9.65 -34.41 -15.48
CA HIS A 15 -9.17 -33.14 -14.95
C HIS A 15 -9.89 -32.82 -13.63
N THR A 16 -9.48 -33.48 -12.55
CA THR A 16 -9.85 -33.09 -11.19
C THR A 16 -9.27 -31.70 -10.91
N GLU A 17 -10.14 -30.70 -10.81
CA GLU A 17 -9.75 -29.34 -10.42
C GLU A 17 -9.22 -29.35 -8.97
N LEU A 18 -7.89 -29.39 -8.84
CA LEU A 18 -7.23 -29.16 -7.57
C LEU A 18 -7.33 -27.66 -7.22
N SER A 19 -8.42 -27.31 -6.53
CA SER A 19 -8.59 -25.99 -5.92
C SER A 19 -7.34 -25.64 -5.09
N PRO A 20 -6.58 -24.58 -5.44
CA PRO A 20 -5.31 -24.30 -4.81
C PRO A 20 -5.53 -23.87 -3.34
N PRO A 21 -4.83 -24.47 -2.36
CA PRO A 21 -5.02 -24.12 -0.96
C PRO A 21 -4.57 -22.68 -0.69
N PRO A 22 -5.31 -21.92 0.14
CA PRO A 22 -5.04 -20.50 0.34
C PRO A 22 -3.69 -20.25 1.04
N TYR A 23 -2.85 -19.45 0.37
CA TYR A 23 -1.76 -18.62 0.92
C TYR A 23 -0.92 -19.21 2.08
N ARG A 24 0.04 -20.09 1.77
CA ARG A 24 1.13 -20.42 2.70
C ARG A 24 2.32 -19.47 2.52
N SER A 25 2.54 -18.58 3.48
CA SER A 25 3.78 -17.77 3.55
C SER A 25 4.92 -18.61 4.14
N PRO A 26 6.12 -18.64 3.53
CA PRO A 26 7.29 -19.30 4.12
C PRO A 26 7.61 -18.78 5.53
N CYS A 27 7.35 -17.50 5.80
CA CYS A 27 7.52 -16.89 7.14
C CYS A 27 6.53 -17.42 8.18
N ALA A 28 5.37 -17.93 7.77
CA ALA A 28 4.41 -18.59 8.67
C ALA A 28 4.85 -20.04 8.95
N MET A 29 5.27 -20.78 7.92
CA MET A 29 5.82 -22.13 8.09
C MET A 29 7.07 -22.12 8.98
N LEU A 30 7.97 -21.14 8.81
CA LEU A 30 9.17 -21.00 9.63
C LEU A 30 8.86 -20.79 11.12
N LYS A 31 7.84 -19.97 11.45
CA LYS A 31 7.42 -19.75 12.84
C LYS A 31 6.87 -21.02 13.50
N CYS A 32 6.20 -21.89 12.73
CA CYS A 32 5.75 -23.19 13.23
C CYS A 32 6.92 -24.20 13.34
N ALA A 33 7.86 -24.20 12.38
CA ALA A 33 9.03 -25.06 12.39
C ALA A 33 10.02 -24.73 13.53
N ASP A 34 10.21 -23.45 13.88
CA ASP A 34 11.11 -23.04 14.99
C ASP A 34 10.54 -23.45 16.38
N VAL A 35 9.23 -23.71 16.48
CA VAL A 35 8.56 -24.23 17.68
C VAL A 35 8.53 -25.78 17.69
N ALA A 36 8.30 -26.41 16.53
CA ALA A 36 8.16 -27.86 16.42
C ALA A 36 9.48 -28.61 16.13
N ASN A 37 10.57 -27.88 15.82
CA ASN A 37 11.84 -28.34 15.21
C ASN A 37 11.70 -28.88 13.76
N ASP A 38 10.55 -29.44 13.39
CA ASP A 38 10.23 -29.91 12.04
C ASP A 38 8.73 -29.66 11.75
N LEU A 39 8.41 -29.22 10.54
CA LEU A 39 7.06 -29.01 10.04
C LEU A 39 6.95 -29.57 8.63
N GLU A 40 6.05 -30.52 8.41
CA GLU A 40 5.82 -31.13 7.10
C GLU A 40 4.36 -31.01 6.68
N ASP A 41 4.14 -30.64 5.42
CA ASP A 41 2.85 -30.78 4.73
C ASP A 41 2.98 -31.64 3.46
N GLY A 42 1.93 -31.69 2.64
CA GLY A 42 1.91 -32.49 1.42
C GLY A 42 2.94 -32.07 0.36
N ILE A 43 3.35 -30.80 0.38
CA ILE A 43 4.15 -30.15 -0.67
C ILE A 43 5.51 -29.70 -0.12
N LEU A 44 5.54 -29.09 1.07
CA LEU A 44 6.73 -28.49 1.65
C LEU A 44 7.06 -29.08 3.02
N LYS A 45 8.36 -29.22 3.30
CA LYS A 45 8.92 -29.54 4.62
C LYS A 45 9.86 -28.41 5.05
N ALA A 46 9.68 -27.88 6.25
CA ALA A 46 10.48 -26.81 6.84
C ALA A 46 11.05 -27.29 8.18
N ARG A 47 12.39 -27.29 8.32
CA ARG A 47 13.09 -27.81 9.50
C ARG A 47 14.11 -26.81 10.02
N CYS A 48 14.12 -26.59 11.34
CA CYS A 48 15.18 -25.85 12.01
C CYS A 48 16.19 -26.85 12.60
N SER A 49 17.48 -26.65 12.33
CA SER A 49 18.56 -27.55 12.73
C SER A 49 19.76 -26.77 13.24
N GLY A 50 19.69 -26.30 14.49
CA GLY A 50 20.73 -25.49 15.11
C GLY A 50 20.88 -24.13 14.43
N ALA A 51 21.99 -23.95 13.71
CA ALA A 51 22.29 -22.72 12.97
C ALA A 51 21.72 -22.71 11.53
N GLU A 52 20.99 -23.74 11.09
CA GLU A 52 20.43 -23.85 9.74
C GLU A 52 18.91 -23.95 9.73
N ILE A 53 18.32 -23.37 8.68
CA ILE A 53 16.90 -23.45 8.32
C ILE A 53 16.82 -24.12 6.95
N VAL A 54 16.15 -25.27 6.86
CA VAL A 54 16.06 -26.06 5.64
C VAL A 54 14.61 -26.10 5.15
N PHE A 55 14.39 -25.71 3.90
CA PHE A 55 13.12 -25.91 3.19
C PHE A 55 13.33 -26.95 2.09
N ALA A 56 12.54 -28.04 2.10
CA ALA A 56 12.51 -29.04 1.05
C ALA A 56 11.14 -29.05 0.34
N ASP A 57 11.17 -28.98 -0.98
CA ASP A 57 10.00 -29.12 -1.85
C ASP A 57 9.91 -30.58 -2.31
N LYS A 58 8.81 -31.24 -1.90
CA LYS A 58 8.55 -32.66 -2.13
C LYS A 58 8.03 -32.94 -3.55
N MET A 59 7.50 -31.93 -4.23
CA MET A 59 7.00 -32.03 -5.61
C MET A 59 8.12 -31.80 -6.62
N ALA A 60 9.00 -30.83 -6.35
CA ALA A 60 10.19 -30.53 -7.15
C ALA A 60 11.41 -31.40 -6.79
N ASN A 61 11.34 -32.19 -5.71
CA ASN A 61 12.45 -32.94 -5.12
C ASN A 61 13.72 -32.07 -4.94
N SER A 62 13.53 -30.87 -4.38
CA SER A 62 14.58 -29.86 -4.25
C SER A 62 14.70 -29.37 -2.81
N THR A 63 15.80 -28.72 -2.46
CA THR A 63 16.06 -28.26 -1.08
C THR A 63 16.88 -26.98 -1.08
N VAL A 64 16.52 -26.04 -0.19
CA VAL A 64 17.20 -24.76 0.01
C VAL A 64 17.51 -24.61 1.49
N THR A 65 18.79 -24.37 1.81
CA THR A 65 19.27 -24.15 3.18
C THR A 65 19.66 -22.69 3.37
N PHE A 66 19.26 -22.11 4.49
CA PHE A 66 19.62 -20.76 4.94
C PHE A 66 20.32 -20.84 6.29
N ALA A 67 21.35 -20.03 6.51
CA ALA A 67 21.87 -19.81 7.85
C ALA A 67 20.85 -19.02 8.70
N LYS A 68 20.54 -19.47 9.91
CA LYS A 68 19.78 -18.70 10.89
C LYS A 68 20.62 -17.46 11.26
N PRO A 69 20.05 -16.24 11.25
CA PRO A 69 20.81 -15.05 11.62
C PRO A 69 21.37 -15.18 13.03
N THR A 70 22.69 -15.07 13.18
CA THR A 70 23.31 -14.92 14.49
C THR A 70 22.84 -13.60 15.09
N GLU A 71 22.04 -13.65 16.15
CA GLU A 71 21.70 -12.44 16.89
C GLU A 71 22.99 -11.78 17.41
N PRO A 72 23.16 -10.46 17.27
CA PRO A 72 24.34 -9.79 17.77
C PRO A 72 24.35 -9.90 19.30
N SER A 73 25.30 -10.67 19.83
CA SER A 73 25.51 -10.78 21.27
C SER A 73 25.73 -9.39 21.88
N ASP A 74 24.90 -9.01 22.87
CA ASP A 74 25.02 -7.76 23.63
C ASP A 74 26.28 -7.79 24.52
N GLY A 75 27.44 -7.63 23.87
CA GLY A 75 28.77 -7.65 24.47
C GLY A 75 29.42 -6.26 24.45
N ASP A 76 29.48 -5.64 25.63
CA ASP A 76 30.32 -4.50 26.04
C ASP A 76 31.06 -3.71 24.93
N SER A 77 30.65 -2.46 24.70
CA SER A 77 31.47 -1.45 24.01
C SER A 77 31.57 -0.16 24.83
N LYS A 78 32.66 -0.05 25.59
CA LYS A 78 33.02 1.15 26.36
C LYS A 78 33.51 2.26 25.41
N GLY A 79 33.22 3.52 25.77
CA GLY A 79 33.41 4.68 24.89
C GLY A 79 34.87 5.04 24.57
N GLY A 80 35.05 5.80 23.48
CA GLY A 80 36.36 6.24 22.98
C GLY A 80 36.31 7.58 22.25
N SER A 81 36.16 8.68 23.00
CA SER A 81 36.15 10.04 22.44
C SER A 81 37.52 10.45 21.87
N LYS A 82 37.57 10.98 20.64
CA LYS A 82 38.70 11.75 20.13
C LYS A 82 38.25 13.01 19.38
N ALA A 83 38.81 14.15 19.77
CA ALA A 83 38.67 15.42 19.08
C ALA A 83 40.00 15.80 18.40
N SER A 84 39.95 16.33 17.18
CA SER A 84 41.07 16.95 16.45
C SER A 84 40.56 17.54 15.13
N THR A 85 41.07 18.63 14.55
CA THR A 85 41.77 19.82 15.10
C THR A 85 41.47 20.99 14.13
N ARG A 86 41.46 22.21 14.67
CA ARG A 86 41.19 23.47 13.96
C ARG A 86 42.41 23.97 13.18
N THR A 87 42.27 24.23 11.89
CA THR A 87 43.23 25.02 11.08
C THR A 87 42.53 26.27 10.53
N SER A 88 43.26 27.37 10.30
CA SER A 88 42.72 28.73 10.11
C SER A 88 43.43 29.49 8.97
N ARG A 89 42.92 30.71 8.67
CA ARG A 89 43.46 31.79 7.79
C ARG A 89 42.91 31.80 6.34
N SER A 90 42.72 32.96 5.69
CA SER A 90 42.78 34.37 6.18
C SER A 90 42.10 35.39 5.24
N ASN A 91 41.79 36.54 5.83
CA ASN A 91 41.24 37.79 5.27
C ASN A 91 41.71 38.22 3.86
N THR A 92 40.78 38.84 3.13
CA THR A 92 40.99 40.15 2.47
C THR A 92 39.75 41.06 2.66
N THR A 93 39.72 42.24 2.03
CA THR A 93 39.40 43.50 2.74
C THR A 93 38.76 44.57 1.82
N ALA A 94 37.96 45.47 2.40
CA ALA A 94 37.35 46.70 1.83
C ALA A 94 36.14 46.51 0.89
N GLY A 95 35.17 47.43 0.79
CA GLY A 95 34.91 48.71 1.49
C GLY A 95 33.38 48.99 1.59
N LYS A 96 32.86 49.78 2.55
CA LYS A 96 32.64 51.25 2.54
C LYS A 96 31.80 51.78 1.34
N SER A 97 30.87 52.74 1.46
CA SER A 97 30.09 53.37 2.58
C SER A 97 29.22 54.51 2.00
N ALA A 98 28.07 54.97 2.53
CA ALA A 98 27.30 54.58 3.73
C ALA A 98 25.85 54.13 3.37
N GLN A 99 24.71 54.83 3.53
CA GLN A 99 24.33 56.12 4.17
C GLN A 99 22.81 56.07 4.50
N GLN A 100 22.39 55.94 5.77
CA GLN A 100 21.91 57.00 6.70
C GLN A 100 20.50 57.56 6.43
N GLY A 101 19.55 57.25 7.32
CA GLY A 101 18.21 57.86 7.40
C GLY A 101 17.59 57.66 8.80
N SER A 102 17.08 58.74 9.39
CA SER A 102 16.34 58.77 10.66
C SER A 102 14.84 58.44 10.44
N ASP A 103 13.95 58.29 11.43
CA ASP A 103 13.90 58.91 12.76
C ASP A 103 12.92 58.18 13.73
N LYS A 104 12.93 58.59 15.01
CA LYS A 104 11.91 58.43 16.08
C LYS A 104 10.93 57.24 16.11
N GLY A 105 10.84 56.62 17.29
CA GLY A 105 9.64 55.91 17.75
C GLY A 105 9.95 54.86 18.81
N GLY A 106 9.55 55.09 20.06
CA GLY A 106 9.76 54.11 21.13
C GLY A 106 8.56 54.01 22.07
N ASP A 107 8.29 52.81 22.56
CA ASP A 107 7.45 52.59 23.75
C ASP A 107 7.87 51.30 24.50
N LYS A 108 7.36 51.11 25.71
CA LYS A 108 7.73 50.08 26.69
C LYS A 108 6.71 48.94 26.70
N GLY A 109 7.07 47.73 26.24
CA GLY A 109 6.14 46.60 26.11
C GLY A 109 6.68 45.25 26.61
N LYS A 110 6.39 44.90 27.86
CA LYS A 110 6.80 43.67 28.59
C LYS A 110 6.68 42.35 27.81
N GLY A 111 7.72 41.50 27.90
CA GLY A 111 7.52 40.16 28.49
C GLY A 111 7.08 38.97 27.61
N GLY A 112 7.51 38.87 26.34
CA GLY A 112 7.33 37.65 25.56
C GLY A 112 8.33 36.53 25.92
N GLY A 113 7.91 35.54 26.71
CA GLY A 113 8.78 34.43 27.14
C GLY A 113 9.13 33.45 26.02
N LYS A 114 10.42 33.36 25.63
CA LYS A 114 10.91 32.35 24.67
C LYS A 114 10.98 30.97 25.32
N GLY A 115 9.94 30.16 25.11
CA GLY A 115 9.88 28.76 25.53
C GLY A 115 10.81 27.86 24.70
N ASN A 116 12.13 27.94 24.92
CA ASN A 116 13.12 27.00 24.36
C ASN A 116 13.00 25.61 25.02
N GLY A 117 11.91 24.90 24.74
CA GLY A 117 11.66 23.54 25.20
C GLY A 117 12.48 22.49 24.46
N GLN A 118 13.82 22.51 24.60
CA GLN A 118 14.67 21.38 24.20
C GLN A 118 14.35 20.17 25.07
N ARG A 119 13.36 19.38 24.66
CA ARG A 119 13.12 18.05 25.23
C ARG A 119 14.20 17.10 24.75
N ASN A 120 15.25 16.94 25.56
CA ASN A 120 16.15 15.79 25.50
C ASN A 120 15.42 14.54 26.01
N GLY A 121 14.39 14.10 25.27
CA GLY A 121 13.94 12.72 25.31
C GLY A 121 14.52 12.00 24.10
N ASP A 122 14.88 10.73 24.26
CA ASP A 122 15.32 9.90 23.15
C ASP A 122 14.27 9.92 22.03
N PRO A 123 14.70 9.91 20.74
CA PRO A 123 13.75 9.93 19.63
C PRO A 123 12.81 8.73 19.76
N PRO A 124 11.47 8.94 19.80
CA PRO A 124 10.51 7.86 20.03
C PRO A 124 10.73 6.81 18.94
N ASN A 125 11.09 5.60 19.37
CA ASN A 125 11.71 4.57 18.55
C ASN A 125 11.05 4.49 17.17
N VAL A 126 11.76 4.97 16.14
CA VAL A 126 11.14 5.42 14.89
C VAL A 126 10.73 4.21 14.06
N GLY A 127 9.57 3.65 14.39
CA GLY A 127 8.91 2.58 13.65
C GLY A 127 8.97 2.89 12.16
N LYS A 128 9.42 1.89 11.38
CA LYS A 128 9.90 2.03 10.00
C LYS A 128 9.23 3.19 9.29
N LEU A 129 10.02 4.20 8.94
CA LEU A 129 9.54 5.41 8.27
C LEU A 129 8.81 4.99 6.98
N LEU A 130 7.47 4.94 7.06
CA LEU A 130 6.58 4.29 6.09
C LEU A 130 7.07 4.50 4.67
N GLN A 131 7.77 3.50 4.13
CA GLN A 131 8.31 3.62 2.80
C GLN A 131 7.16 3.58 1.80
N THR A 132 7.31 4.38 0.76
CA THR A 132 6.34 4.51 -0.31
C THR A 132 7.06 4.35 -1.65
N PRO A 133 7.52 3.13 -1.96
CA PRO A 133 8.37 2.91 -3.13
C PRO A 133 7.68 3.00 -4.51
N VAL A 134 6.34 3.11 -4.59
CA VAL A 134 5.63 3.67 -5.76
C VAL A 134 5.83 5.19 -5.71
N ASN A 135 6.50 5.72 -6.73
CA ASN A 135 6.64 7.16 -6.94
C ASN A 135 5.25 7.82 -7.02
N VAL A 136 5.12 9.02 -6.46
CA VAL A 136 3.84 9.70 -6.10
C VAL A 136 3.06 10.22 -7.33
N LYS A 137 3.33 9.64 -8.51
CA LYS A 137 2.88 10.07 -9.84
C LYS A 137 2.83 8.86 -10.79
N CYS A 138 1.95 7.90 -10.53
CA CYS A 138 1.59 6.91 -11.55
C CYS A 138 0.11 7.00 -11.89
N ASP A 139 -0.20 6.74 -13.15
CA ASP A 139 -1.58 6.64 -13.64
C ASP A 139 -2.34 5.48 -12.99
N LEU A 140 -3.67 5.62 -12.95
CA LEU A 140 -4.57 4.52 -12.63
C LEU A 140 -4.97 3.82 -13.94
N PRO A 141 -5.11 2.48 -13.95
CA PRO A 141 -5.54 1.75 -15.14
C PRO A 141 -6.97 2.13 -15.56
N ASP A 142 -7.23 2.13 -16.87
CA ASP A 142 -8.55 2.39 -17.46
C ASP A 142 -9.51 1.22 -17.20
N MET A 143 -10.11 1.20 -16.01
CA MET A 143 -11.02 0.17 -15.54
C MET A 143 -11.79 0.58 -14.27
N ALA A 144 -12.73 -0.26 -13.84
CA ALA A 144 -13.30 -0.22 -12.50
C ALA A 144 -12.33 -0.79 -11.45
N LEU A 145 -12.10 -0.05 -10.36
CA LEU A 145 -11.34 -0.50 -9.19
C LEU A 145 -12.20 -0.42 -7.92
N GLY A 146 -12.15 -1.44 -7.07
CA GLY A 146 -12.84 -1.44 -5.77
C GLY A 146 -12.09 -0.63 -4.69
N ALA A 147 -12.80 -0.13 -3.67
CA ALA A 147 -12.21 0.62 -2.54
C ALA A 147 -10.97 -0.05 -1.91
N ARG A 148 -10.97 -1.39 -1.84
CA ARG A 148 -9.90 -2.20 -1.23
C ARG A 148 -8.70 -2.33 -2.16
N GLU A 149 -8.91 -2.40 -3.47
CA GLU A 149 -7.86 -2.36 -4.48
C GLU A 149 -7.16 -1.00 -4.51
N LEU A 150 -7.95 0.09 -4.47
CA LEU A 150 -7.47 1.46 -4.33
C LEU A 150 -6.65 1.65 -3.04
N CYS A 151 -7.10 1.11 -1.91
CA CYS A 151 -6.35 1.18 -0.65
C CYS A 151 -5.11 0.26 -0.62
N CYS A 152 -5.14 -0.85 -1.34
CA CYS A 152 -4.04 -1.81 -1.41
C CYS A 152 -2.90 -1.33 -2.33
N TYR A 153 -3.23 -0.97 -3.57
CA TYR A 153 -2.25 -0.77 -4.64
C TYR A 153 -2.03 0.71 -4.99
N PHE A 154 -3.02 1.58 -4.73
CA PHE A 154 -2.99 3.00 -5.09
C PHE A 154 -3.13 3.98 -3.90
N PRO A 155 -2.49 3.76 -2.73
CA PRO A 155 -2.64 4.64 -1.56
C PRO A 155 -2.00 6.03 -1.73
N HIS A 156 -1.37 6.34 -2.87
CA HIS A 156 -0.82 7.67 -3.17
C HIS A 156 -1.84 8.58 -3.86
N GLN A 157 -2.72 7.98 -4.64
CA GLN A 157 -3.84 8.61 -5.33
C GLN A 157 -4.94 9.07 -4.36
N SER A 158 -4.79 8.84 -3.03
CA SER A 158 -5.54 9.57 -2.00
C SER A 158 -5.22 11.07 -1.92
N GLN A 159 -4.30 11.58 -2.76
CA GLN A 159 -4.13 13.01 -3.00
C GLN A 159 -5.08 13.57 -4.06
N TRP A 160 -5.68 12.70 -4.88
CA TRP A 160 -6.66 13.04 -5.90
C TRP A 160 -8.03 13.15 -5.21
N ALA A 161 -8.87 14.09 -5.65
CA ALA A 161 -10.09 14.42 -4.92
C ALA A 161 -11.11 13.28 -5.02
N GLU A 162 -11.25 12.73 -6.22
CA GLU A 162 -12.19 11.69 -6.63
C GLU A 162 -12.01 10.43 -5.77
N TYR A 163 -10.76 10.04 -5.49
CA TYR A 163 -10.41 8.92 -4.61
C TYR A 163 -11.05 9.07 -3.23
N LEU A 164 -10.76 10.17 -2.52
CA LEU A 164 -11.24 10.33 -1.15
C LEU A 164 -12.72 10.72 -1.10
N ILE A 165 -13.21 11.49 -2.07
CA ILE A 165 -14.63 11.83 -2.22
C ILE A 165 -15.47 10.56 -2.40
N ARG A 166 -15.10 9.65 -3.32
CA ARG A 166 -15.82 8.39 -3.55
C ARG A 166 -15.87 7.50 -2.31
N LEU A 167 -14.74 7.33 -1.61
CA LEU A 167 -14.74 6.48 -0.41
C LEU A 167 -15.61 7.07 0.70
N ILE A 168 -15.52 8.38 0.96
CA ILE A 168 -16.32 9.04 2.00
C ILE A 168 -17.81 9.10 1.63
N ARG A 169 -18.13 9.30 0.34
CA ARG A 169 -19.47 9.16 -0.25
C ARG A 169 -20.06 7.79 0.09
N ASN A 170 -19.29 6.73 -0.09
CA ASN A 170 -19.67 5.35 0.24
C ASN A 170 -19.38 4.98 1.72
N GLY A 171 -19.43 5.96 2.62
CA GLY A 171 -19.47 5.76 4.09
C GLY A 171 -18.13 5.59 4.80
N TRP A 172 -17.00 5.49 4.08
CA TRP A 172 -15.69 5.29 4.69
C TRP A 172 -15.23 6.52 5.47
N LYS A 173 -14.85 6.35 6.74
CA LYS A 173 -14.16 7.41 7.48
C LYS A 173 -12.69 7.40 7.09
N LEU A 174 -12.01 8.54 7.19
CA LEU A 174 -10.57 8.65 6.94
C LEU A 174 -9.73 7.67 7.77
N LYS A 175 -10.22 7.27 8.95
CA LYS A 175 -9.59 6.26 9.81
C LYS A 175 -9.68 4.86 9.19
N ASP A 176 -10.79 4.52 8.55
CA ASP A 176 -11.01 3.24 7.87
C ASP A 176 -10.15 3.14 6.60
N ILE A 177 -10.05 4.25 5.86
CA ILE A 177 -9.13 4.37 4.70
C ILE A 177 -7.68 4.18 5.16
N ALA A 178 -7.25 4.87 6.23
CA ALA A 178 -5.91 4.68 6.80
C ALA A 178 -5.67 3.25 7.31
N LYS A 179 -6.68 2.64 7.95
CA LYS A 179 -6.67 1.26 8.45
C LYS A 179 -6.48 0.26 7.30
N ALA A 180 -7.23 0.38 6.20
CA ALA A 180 -7.07 -0.46 5.02
C ALA A 180 -5.68 -0.32 4.38
N GLN A 181 -5.26 0.92 4.12
CA GLN A 181 -3.97 1.22 3.49
C GLN A 181 -2.77 0.71 4.32
N LEU A 182 -2.88 0.66 5.64
CA LEU A 182 -1.85 0.07 6.51
C LEU A 182 -1.99 -1.45 6.66
N PHE A 183 -3.22 -1.98 6.64
CA PHE A 183 -3.48 -3.43 6.74
C PHE A 183 -2.87 -4.20 5.56
N HIS A 184 -3.07 -3.72 4.32
CA HIS A 184 -2.52 -4.36 3.11
C HIS A 184 -0.98 -4.36 3.09
N ARG A 185 -0.37 -3.36 3.76
CA ARG A 185 1.08 -3.22 3.92
C ARG A 185 1.66 -4.02 5.09
N GLY A 186 0.83 -4.51 6.01
CA GLY A 186 1.30 -5.14 7.25
C GLY A 186 1.68 -4.14 8.37
N GLU A 187 1.61 -2.84 8.10
CA GLU A 187 2.08 -1.73 8.93
C GLU A 187 1.00 -1.13 9.86
N LEU A 188 -0.09 -1.88 10.11
CA LEU A 188 -1.20 -1.44 10.96
C LEU A 188 -0.85 -1.52 12.46
N ASN A 189 -0.47 -0.39 13.03
CA ASN A 189 -0.29 -0.16 14.47
C ASN A 189 -0.81 1.24 14.85
N VAL A 190 -0.96 1.54 16.14
CA VAL A 190 -1.56 2.80 16.63
C VAL A 190 -0.83 4.05 16.15
N ALA A 191 0.51 4.03 16.13
CA ALA A 191 1.34 5.17 15.71
C ALA A 191 1.19 5.44 14.21
N ASN A 192 1.31 4.41 13.37
CA ASN A 192 1.12 4.50 11.92
C ASN A 192 -0.31 4.91 11.56
N LEU A 193 -1.32 4.34 12.23
CA LEU A 193 -2.73 4.66 12.00
C LEU A 193 -3.02 6.14 12.31
N THR A 194 -2.52 6.64 13.45
CA THR A 194 -2.64 8.06 13.83
C THR A 194 -1.93 8.98 12.83
N LYS A 195 -0.70 8.62 12.43
CA LYS A 195 0.09 9.38 11.45
C LYS A 195 -0.60 9.45 10.08
N ARG A 196 -1.12 8.31 9.58
CA ARG A 196 -1.79 8.23 8.27
C ARG A 196 -3.17 8.90 8.29
N TYR A 197 -3.96 8.73 9.36
CA TYR A 197 -5.22 9.44 9.54
C TYR A 197 -5.05 10.97 9.49
N ASN A 198 -4.05 11.51 10.19
CA ASN A 198 -3.74 12.94 10.16
C ASN A 198 -3.32 13.43 8.76
N ALA A 199 -2.56 12.62 8.01
CA ALA A 199 -2.21 12.93 6.61
C ALA A 199 -3.45 12.93 5.70
N LEU A 200 -4.31 11.92 5.80
CA LEU A 200 -5.57 11.86 5.01
C LEU A 200 -6.51 13.03 5.35
N ARG A 201 -6.58 13.45 6.62
CA ARG A 201 -7.35 14.62 7.06
C ARG A 201 -6.87 15.93 6.43
N HIS A 202 -5.56 16.08 6.20
CA HIS A 202 -5.04 17.21 5.44
C HIS A 202 -5.35 17.07 3.94
N GLN A 203 -5.16 15.88 3.37
CA GLN A 203 -5.39 15.61 1.95
C GLN A 203 -6.84 15.89 1.51
N ILE A 204 -7.85 15.37 2.22
CA ILE A 204 -9.26 15.62 1.86
C ILE A 204 -9.63 17.10 1.90
N LEU A 205 -9.11 17.87 2.87
CA LEU A 205 -9.43 19.29 2.98
C LEU A 205 -8.81 20.09 1.82
N VAL A 206 -7.58 19.77 1.40
CA VAL A 206 -6.96 20.43 0.23
C VAL A 206 -7.66 20.01 -1.07
N ALA A 207 -7.87 18.70 -1.26
CA ALA A 207 -8.43 18.17 -2.51
C ALA A 207 -9.90 18.57 -2.73
N GLY A 208 -10.73 18.53 -1.68
CA GLY A 208 -12.13 18.95 -1.77
C GLY A 208 -12.29 20.45 -2.04
N ARG A 209 -11.38 21.30 -1.55
CA ARG A 209 -11.38 22.74 -1.84
C ARG A 209 -11.09 23.04 -3.31
N ASP A 210 -10.11 22.36 -3.90
CA ASP A 210 -9.73 22.55 -5.31
C ASP A 210 -10.80 21.99 -6.26
N HIS A 211 -11.24 20.75 -6.02
CA HIS A 211 -12.24 20.06 -6.84
C HIS A 211 -13.59 20.79 -6.85
N TYR A 212 -14.07 21.25 -5.69
CA TYR A 212 -15.30 22.06 -5.61
C TYR A 212 -15.07 23.58 -5.73
N ASN A 213 -13.85 24.02 -6.02
CA ASN A 213 -13.45 25.43 -6.15
C ASN A 213 -13.99 26.33 -5.00
N ASN A 214 -13.84 25.88 -3.76
CA ASN A 214 -14.49 26.44 -2.58
C ASN A 214 -13.59 26.32 -1.33
N GLU A 215 -12.96 27.43 -0.91
CA GLU A 215 -12.09 27.47 0.28
C GLU A 215 -12.82 27.18 1.62
N ASP A 216 -14.13 27.41 1.68
CA ASP A 216 -14.96 27.06 2.84
C ASP A 216 -15.38 25.56 2.84
N TRP A 217 -14.92 24.76 1.86
CA TRP A 217 -15.24 23.34 1.79
C TRP A 217 -14.65 22.57 2.99
N THR A 218 -15.51 21.73 3.58
CA THR A 218 -15.14 20.70 4.56
C THR A 218 -16.08 19.51 4.36
N THR A 219 -15.62 18.29 4.65
CA THR A 219 -16.44 17.07 4.59
C THR A 219 -17.76 17.21 5.35
N THR A 220 -17.72 17.83 6.54
CA THR A 220 -18.91 18.06 7.37
C THR A 220 -19.92 19.01 6.72
N ARG A 221 -19.48 20.13 6.12
CA ARG A 221 -20.38 21.04 5.38
C ARG A 221 -20.95 20.37 4.12
N TRP A 222 -20.13 19.63 3.40
CA TRP A 222 -20.50 18.92 2.16
C TRP A 222 -21.54 17.81 2.41
N GLN A 223 -21.41 17.06 3.52
CA GLN A 223 -22.41 16.10 3.98
C GLN A 223 -23.67 16.80 4.49
N ALA A 224 -23.54 17.85 5.33
CA ALA A 224 -24.69 18.57 5.89
C ALA A 224 -25.52 19.34 4.83
N ALA A 225 -24.90 19.77 3.74
CA ALA A 225 -25.57 20.38 2.59
C ALA A 225 -26.27 19.36 1.67
N SER A 226 -26.12 18.05 1.94
CA SER A 226 -26.65 16.97 1.10
C SER A 226 -26.29 17.09 -0.39
N HIS A 227 -25.02 17.46 -0.68
CA HIS A 227 -24.50 17.53 -2.04
C HIS A 227 -24.76 16.21 -2.80
N ALA A 228 -24.99 16.26 -4.11
CA ALA A 228 -25.28 15.07 -4.91
C ALA A 228 -24.19 13.99 -4.75
N ASP A 229 -22.92 14.40 -4.71
CA ASP A 229 -21.78 13.51 -4.50
C ASP A 229 -21.57 13.07 -3.04
N SER A 230 -22.22 13.70 -2.06
CA SER A 230 -22.12 13.27 -0.66
C SER A 230 -23.08 12.14 -0.32
N GLN A 231 -24.02 11.83 -1.22
CA GLN A 231 -24.95 10.72 -1.08
C GLN A 231 -24.34 9.41 -1.62
N PRO A 232 -24.34 8.30 -0.84
CA PRO A 232 -23.84 7.01 -1.30
C PRO A 232 -24.44 6.58 -2.65
N PHE A 233 -23.69 5.81 -3.43
CA PHE A 233 -24.28 5.16 -4.60
C PHE A 233 -25.46 4.26 -4.16
N SER A 234 -26.59 4.40 -4.83
CA SER A 234 -27.88 3.80 -4.43
C SER A 234 -28.73 3.32 -5.61
N ALA A 235 -28.30 3.58 -6.84
CA ALA A 235 -28.94 3.19 -8.09
C ALA A 235 -27.84 2.92 -9.14
N PRO A 236 -28.12 2.15 -10.21
CA PRO A 236 -27.21 2.06 -11.35
C PRO A 236 -27.03 3.43 -12.02
N PRO A 237 -25.90 3.67 -12.70
CA PRO A 237 -25.67 4.87 -13.51
C PRO A 237 -26.52 4.85 -14.78
N ALA A 238 -26.53 5.94 -15.54
CA ALA A 238 -27.37 6.12 -16.73
C ALA A 238 -27.12 5.09 -17.86
N SER A 239 -25.96 4.42 -17.87
CA SER A 239 -25.62 3.30 -18.76
C SER A 239 -26.26 1.97 -18.36
N GLY A 240 -26.75 1.85 -17.12
CA GLY A 240 -27.18 0.59 -16.51
C GLY A 240 -26.03 -0.29 -15.97
N ASN A 241 -24.77 0.04 -16.23
CA ASN A 241 -23.61 -0.76 -15.82
C ASN A 241 -23.06 -0.28 -14.47
N PHE A 242 -23.19 -1.09 -13.41
CA PHE A 242 -22.69 -0.72 -12.08
C PHE A 242 -21.18 -0.47 -12.02
N LEU A 243 -20.39 -1.07 -12.91
CA LEU A 243 -18.93 -0.87 -12.97
C LEU A 243 -18.55 0.59 -13.26
N ASP A 244 -19.40 1.35 -13.97
CA ASP A 244 -19.14 2.75 -14.31
C ASP A 244 -19.18 3.67 -13.07
N LEU A 245 -19.80 3.24 -11.96
CA LEU A 245 -19.73 3.93 -10.66
C LEU A 245 -18.33 3.84 -10.03
N TYR A 246 -17.53 2.88 -10.49
CA TYR A 246 -16.26 2.47 -9.88
C TYR A 246 -15.06 2.68 -10.82
N GLY A 247 -15.30 3.22 -12.02
CA GLY A 247 -14.28 3.63 -12.98
C GLY A 247 -13.35 4.71 -12.42
N VAL A 248 -12.09 4.67 -12.84
CA VAL A 248 -11.02 5.59 -12.38
C VAL A 248 -10.25 6.27 -13.50
N SER A 249 -10.64 6.04 -14.76
CA SER A 249 -10.04 6.59 -15.99
C SER A 249 -9.90 8.12 -15.98
N ASP A 250 -10.95 8.79 -15.49
CA ASP A 250 -11.11 10.25 -15.59
C ASP A 250 -10.59 10.99 -14.34
N TRP A 251 -9.97 10.27 -13.39
CA TRP A 251 -9.48 10.84 -12.13
C TRP A 251 -8.17 11.58 -12.36
N THR A 252 -8.01 12.77 -11.78
CA THR A 252 -6.86 13.64 -12.06
C THR A 252 -6.13 14.09 -10.80
N PRO A 253 -4.81 14.36 -10.87
CA PRO A 253 -4.08 14.93 -9.77
C PRO A 253 -4.50 16.39 -9.51
N LEU A 254 -4.37 16.83 -8.25
CA LEU A 254 -4.68 18.17 -7.78
C LEU A 254 -4.12 19.27 -8.70
N ARG A 255 -4.86 20.37 -8.93
CA ARG A 255 -4.48 21.45 -9.83
C ARG A 255 -3.06 21.95 -9.58
N GLY A 256 -2.26 21.98 -10.65
CA GLY A 256 -0.86 22.42 -10.60
C GLY A 256 0.14 21.32 -10.19
N GLN A 257 -0.32 20.13 -9.80
CA GLN A 257 0.54 18.94 -9.88
C GLN A 257 0.78 18.62 -11.36
N THR A 258 2.02 18.28 -11.69
CA THR A 258 2.39 17.82 -13.04
C THR A 258 1.77 16.46 -13.31
N ALA A 259 1.49 16.20 -14.60
CA ALA A 259 1.04 14.90 -15.07
C ALA A 259 1.87 13.75 -14.48
N THR A 260 1.15 12.66 -14.28
CA THR A 260 1.63 11.32 -13.95
C THR A 260 2.82 10.91 -14.82
N GLY A 261 3.74 10.15 -14.24
CA GLY A 261 4.96 9.67 -14.90
C GLY A 261 4.72 8.42 -15.76
N GLY A 262 3.51 8.25 -16.30
CA GLY A 262 3.03 7.01 -16.89
C GLY A 262 2.53 6.00 -15.86
N TYR A 263 2.07 4.87 -16.39
CA TYR A 263 1.63 3.70 -15.63
C TYR A 263 2.78 3.04 -14.87
N ALA A 264 2.48 2.47 -13.70
CA ALA A 264 3.45 1.66 -12.96
C ALA A 264 3.65 0.30 -13.65
N THR A 265 4.87 -0.27 -13.56
CA THR A 265 5.11 -1.67 -13.96
C THR A 265 4.49 -2.62 -12.93
N PHE A 266 4.18 -3.85 -13.34
CA PHE A 266 3.67 -4.86 -12.39
C PHE A 266 4.62 -5.09 -11.21
N GLU A 267 5.93 -5.09 -11.46
CA GLU A 267 6.94 -5.18 -10.40
C GLU A 267 6.94 -3.93 -9.50
N HIS A 268 6.78 -2.73 -10.06
CA HIS A 268 6.67 -1.49 -9.28
C HIS A 268 5.46 -1.46 -8.36
N ILE A 269 4.32 -2.05 -8.70
CA ILE A 269 3.17 -2.04 -7.77
C ILE A 269 3.40 -2.93 -6.55
N ARG A 270 3.94 -4.14 -6.73
CA ARG A 270 4.18 -5.05 -5.60
C ARG A 270 5.39 -4.62 -4.77
N GLN A 271 6.52 -4.30 -5.40
CA GLN A 271 7.70 -3.79 -4.71
C GLN A 271 7.50 -2.37 -4.16
N GLY A 272 6.62 -1.57 -4.79
CA GLY A 272 6.42 -0.16 -4.47
C GLY A 272 5.38 0.12 -3.38
N VAL A 273 4.63 -0.89 -2.93
CA VAL A 273 3.63 -0.69 -1.89
C VAL A 273 3.86 -1.60 -0.67
N ASP A 274 4.86 -2.49 -0.68
CA ASP A 274 5.07 -3.51 0.35
C ASP A 274 3.79 -4.32 0.62
N VAL A 275 3.12 -4.77 -0.46
CA VAL A 275 1.84 -5.49 -0.35
C VAL A 275 2.08 -6.88 0.28
N THR A 276 1.82 -6.99 1.57
CA THR A 276 1.91 -8.24 2.34
C THR A 276 0.57 -8.97 2.46
N ARG A 277 -0.54 -8.27 2.20
CA ARG A 277 -1.90 -8.83 2.18
C ARG A 277 -2.68 -8.22 1.02
N GLU A 278 -2.91 -8.99 -0.04
CA GLU A 278 -3.74 -8.55 -1.17
C GLU A 278 -5.25 -8.63 -0.83
N PRO A 279 -6.14 -7.96 -1.59
CA PRO A 279 -7.57 -8.18 -1.50
C PRO A 279 -7.95 -9.63 -1.89
N THR A 280 -9.10 -10.11 -1.40
CA THR A 280 -9.59 -11.48 -1.65
C THR A 280 -11.12 -11.53 -1.74
N GLY A 281 -11.68 -12.54 -2.42
CA GLY A 281 -13.13 -12.67 -2.63
C GLY A 281 -13.69 -11.46 -3.40
N GLU A 282 -14.84 -10.94 -2.96
CA GLU A 282 -15.43 -9.72 -3.55
C GLU A 282 -14.56 -8.45 -3.36
N ASP A 283 -13.58 -8.43 -2.44
CA ASP A 283 -12.60 -7.32 -2.39
C ASP A 283 -11.59 -7.38 -3.56
N ALA A 284 -11.44 -8.54 -4.22
CA ALA A 284 -10.51 -8.77 -5.32
C ALA A 284 -11.21 -8.57 -6.68
N GLY A 285 -11.26 -7.32 -7.12
CA GLY A 285 -11.69 -6.94 -8.46
C GLY A 285 -10.81 -7.52 -9.58
N VAL A 286 -11.11 -7.11 -10.82
CA VAL A 286 -10.36 -7.56 -12.01
C VAL A 286 -8.88 -7.23 -11.87
N PHE A 287 -8.55 -6.07 -11.31
CA PHE A 287 -7.19 -5.61 -11.13
C PHE A 287 -6.39 -6.56 -10.22
N THR A 288 -6.91 -6.82 -9.01
CA THR A 288 -6.27 -7.73 -8.04
C THR A 288 -6.03 -9.11 -8.65
N ARG A 289 -7.04 -9.70 -9.29
CA ARG A 289 -6.94 -11.05 -9.87
C ARG A 289 -6.00 -11.10 -11.08
N THR A 290 -5.92 -10.03 -11.87
CA THR A 290 -4.95 -9.92 -12.98
C THR A 290 -3.52 -9.78 -12.46
N VAL A 291 -3.29 -8.95 -11.43
CA VAL A 291 -1.98 -8.85 -10.76
C VAL A 291 -1.57 -10.20 -10.17
N GLN A 292 -2.48 -10.91 -9.50
CA GLN A 292 -2.22 -12.25 -8.96
C GLN A 292 -1.87 -13.26 -10.06
N TRP A 293 -2.61 -13.28 -11.17
CA TRP A 293 -2.31 -14.12 -12.32
C TRP A 293 -0.95 -13.79 -12.94
N VAL A 294 -0.62 -12.51 -13.11
CA VAL A 294 0.69 -12.05 -13.62
C VAL A 294 1.84 -12.48 -12.71
N PHE A 295 1.69 -12.34 -11.39
CA PHE A 295 2.73 -12.75 -10.43
C PHE A 295 2.88 -14.28 -10.31
N ALA A 296 1.85 -15.06 -10.63
CA ALA A 296 1.90 -16.52 -10.69
C ALA A 296 2.55 -17.04 -11.99
N ASN A 297 2.28 -16.40 -13.14
CA ASN A 297 2.67 -16.92 -14.46
C ASN A 297 3.92 -16.26 -15.07
N HIS A 298 4.33 -15.08 -14.60
CA HIS A 298 5.42 -14.30 -15.20
C HIS A 298 6.54 -13.94 -14.23
N GLY A 299 7.79 -14.12 -14.68
CA GLY A 299 8.99 -13.81 -13.91
C GLY A 299 9.31 -12.31 -13.82
N VAL A 300 10.22 -11.96 -12.90
CA VAL A 300 10.63 -10.57 -12.58
C VAL A 300 10.98 -9.73 -13.83
N ALA A 301 11.65 -10.32 -14.82
CA ALA A 301 12.04 -9.63 -16.05
C ALA A 301 10.83 -9.18 -16.87
N TRP A 302 9.81 -10.04 -17.01
CA TRP A 302 8.57 -9.72 -17.70
C TRP A 302 7.80 -8.62 -16.95
N ARG A 303 7.64 -8.77 -15.62
CA ARG A 303 6.89 -7.82 -14.77
C ARG A 303 7.53 -6.43 -14.63
N ARG A 304 8.79 -6.28 -15.04
CA ARG A 304 9.50 -5.00 -15.16
C ARG A 304 9.40 -4.36 -16.55
N ALA A 305 9.04 -5.14 -17.57
CA ALA A 305 8.90 -4.69 -18.95
C ALA A 305 7.46 -4.30 -19.32
N HIS A 306 6.48 -4.77 -18.54
CA HIS A 306 5.04 -4.60 -18.78
C HIS A 306 4.39 -3.75 -17.67
N SER A 307 3.37 -2.98 -18.02
CA SER A 307 2.72 -1.98 -17.15
C SER A 307 1.21 -2.17 -17.00
N ILE A 308 0.65 -1.47 -16.01
CA ILE A 308 -0.69 -1.77 -15.49
C ILE A 308 -1.84 -1.32 -16.39
N ASP A 309 -1.57 -0.48 -17.39
CA ASP A 309 -2.44 -0.20 -18.53
C ASP A 309 -2.73 -1.45 -19.38
N GLU A 310 -1.90 -2.49 -19.27
CA GLU A 310 -2.17 -3.80 -19.88
C GLU A 310 -3.17 -4.65 -19.06
N VAL A 311 -3.54 -4.24 -17.84
CA VAL A 311 -4.47 -5.04 -17.01
C VAL A 311 -5.80 -5.33 -17.72
N PRO A 312 -6.49 -4.39 -18.40
CA PRO A 312 -7.71 -4.70 -19.13
C PRO A 312 -7.52 -5.71 -20.27
N SER A 313 -6.40 -5.65 -21.01
CA SER A 313 -6.15 -6.56 -22.14
C SER A 313 -5.72 -7.96 -21.67
N ILE A 314 -4.92 -8.05 -20.60
CA ILE A 314 -4.56 -9.31 -19.94
C ILE A 314 -5.81 -9.94 -19.32
N ALA A 315 -6.65 -9.15 -18.61
CA ALA A 315 -7.90 -9.62 -18.03
C ALA A 315 -8.85 -10.19 -19.09
N ALA A 316 -9.02 -9.51 -20.22
CA ALA A 316 -9.81 -10.02 -21.34
C ALA A 316 -9.23 -11.32 -21.92
N ALA A 317 -7.91 -11.39 -22.15
CA ALA A 317 -7.23 -12.57 -22.67
C ALA A 317 -7.29 -13.78 -21.73
N GLN A 318 -7.36 -13.55 -20.41
CA GLN A 318 -7.48 -14.58 -19.37
C GLN A 318 -8.91 -14.80 -18.86
N ASN A 319 -9.92 -14.16 -19.49
CA ASN A 319 -11.33 -14.21 -19.09
C ASN A 319 -11.58 -13.86 -17.60
N ILE A 320 -10.80 -12.92 -17.04
CA ILE A 320 -10.91 -12.48 -15.65
C ILE A 320 -12.09 -11.50 -15.52
N GLN A 321 -13.29 -12.05 -15.38
CA GLN A 321 -14.51 -11.27 -15.24
C GLN A 321 -14.56 -10.48 -13.90
N PRO A 322 -15.19 -9.29 -13.85
CA PRO A 322 -15.45 -8.57 -12.59
C PRO A 322 -16.23 -9.42 -11.57
N THR A 323 -16.16 -9.05 -10.29
CA THR A 323 -16.85 -9.81 -9.23
C THR A 323 -18.36 -9.57 -9.28
N ASN A 324 -19.17 -10.47 -8.70
CA ASN A 324 -20.62 -10.35 -8.77
C ASN A 324 -21.11 -9.04 -8.09
N GLU A 325 -20.52 -8.66 -6.96
CA GLU A 325 -20.87 -7.44 -6.24
C GLU A 325 -20.58 -6.18 -7.06
N ALA A 326 -19.45 -6.16 -7.78
CA ALA A 326 -19.07 -5.07 -8.69
C ALA A 326 -19.98 -4.94 -9.93
N GLN A 327 -20.51 -6.07 -10.42
CA GLN A 327 -21.39 -6.11 -11.60
C GLN A 327 -22.86 -5.80 -11.28
N THR A 328 -23.32 -6.10 -10.06
CA THR A 328 -24.76 -6.14 -9.74
C THR A 328 -25.21 -5.17 -8.66
N THR A 329 -24.29 -4.44 -8.01
CA THR A 329 -24.64 -3.57 -6.87
C THR A 329 -24.02 -2.19 -6.97
N ALA A 330 -24.71 -1.22 -6.35
CA ALA A 330 -24.15 0.09 -6.02
C ALA A 330 -23.39 0.10 -4.68
N THR A 331 -23.24 -1.05 -4.01
CA THR A 331 -22.74 -1.16 -2.64
C THR A 331 -21.33 -1.74 -2.52
N TRP A 332 -20.59 -1.96 -3.61
CA TRP A 332 -19.29 -2.64 -3.60
C TRP A 332 -18.26 -2.02 -2.62
N ASP A 333 -18.19 -0.68 -2.58
CA ASP A 333 -17.34 0.03 -1.61
C ASP A 333 -17.87 -0.08 -0.17
N GLN A 334 -19.19 -0.09 0.02
CA GLN A 334 -19.86 -0.17 1.32
C GLN A 334 -19.68 -1.54 1.98
N ASN A 335 -19.98 -2.64 1.28
CA ASN A 335 -19.82 -3.98 1.87
C ASN A 335 -18.32 -4.30 2.07
N ALA A 336 -17.43 -3.70 1.29
CA ALA A 336 -15.98 -3.75 1.51
C ALA A 336 -15.54 -3.01 2.80
N LEU A 337 -16.25 -1.95 3.22
CA LEU A 337 -16.07 -1.32 4.53
C LEU A 337 -16.56 -2.23 5.67
N ASP A 338 -17.67 -2.94 5.49
CA ASP A 338 -18.18 -3.91 6.48
C ASP A 338 -17.24 -5.12 6.62
N ARG A 339 -16.72 -5.65 5.50
CA ARG A 339 -15.68 -6.68 5.48
C ARG A 339 -14.40 -6.22 6.16
N LEU A 340 -13.96 -4.97 5.93
CA LEU A 340 -12.82 -4.37 6.64
C LEU A 340 -13.09 -4.18 8.14
N SER A 341 -14.31 -3.82 8.52
CA SER A 341 -14.70 -3.59 9.91
C SER A 341 -14.77 -4.89 10.70
N THR A 342 -15.27 -5.96 10.08
CA THR A 342 -15.40 -7.30 10.67
C THR A 342 -14.07 -8.04 10.73
N ASN A 343 -13.30 -8.06 9.63
CA ASN A 343 -12.14 -8.96 9.49
C ASN A 343 -10.80 -8.35 9.90
N VAL A 344 -10.75 -7.04 10.19
CA VAL A 344 -9.54 -6.34 10.62
C VAL A 344 -9.83 -5.58 11.90
N LEU A 345 -9.27 -6.04 13.01
CA LEU A 345 -9.35 -5.31 14.28
C LEU A 345 -8.55 -4.01 14.21
N GLU A 346 -8.98 -2.99 14.97
CA GLU A 346 -8.11 -1.84 15.22
C GLU A 346 -7.00 -2.22 16.21
N PRO A 347 -5.78 -1.68 16.07
CA PRO A 347 -4.71 -1.92 17.01
C PRO A 347 -5.05 -1.28 18.36
N THR A 348 -5.01 -2.08 19.44
CA THR A 348 -5.33 -1.65 20.80
C THR A 348 -4.04 -1.35 21.59
N SER A 349 -3.82 -0.07 21.89
CA SER A 349 -2.68 0.50 22.66
C SER A 349 -1.32 0.43 21.97
#